data_AF-Q3KGQ8-F1
#
_entry.id   AF-Q3KGQ8-F1
#
_cell.length_a   1.000
_cell.length_b   1.000
_cell.length_c   1.000
_cell.angle_alpha   90.00
_cell.angle_beta   90.00
_cell.angle_gamma   90.00
#
_symmetry.space_group_name_H-M   'P 1'
#
loop_
_entity.id
_entity.type
_entity.pdbx_description
1 polymer ?
#
loop_
_entity_poly.entity_id
_entity_poly.type
_entity_poly.pdbx_seq_one_letter_code
_entity_poly.pdbx_strand_id
1 'polypeptide(L)'
;MIRFFAVLTLLLGLSGCYSLSPTKIDDELAPSADSGTAYLVGVVGIWPKAAYAAQEQMLLIRKRGSDEFASARLHNEFYARTARDVRETGRGIGTLFVMPLKPGRYEIYNVRFDRGRSVSWSREDFTIGMQLEAGKAYYIGDFRAGCVSPSDSTCLFLHSDHLERDAALVRAGYPQVPGLQRLDMPNLYTATPFIREENGTSASVYKAMLSGKF
;
A
#
# COMPACT_ATOMS: atom_id res chain seq x y z
N MET A 1 -38.74 -11.36 -26.64
CA MET A 1 -37.50 -10.53 -26.73
C MET A 1 -37.28 -9.62 -25.50
N ILE A 2 -38.32 -9.05 -24.88
CA ILE A 2 -38.19 -8.17 -23.68
C ILE A 2 -37.62 -8.88 -22.43
N ARG A 3 -37.90 -10.18 -22.25
CA ARG A 3 -37.40 -10.97 -21.10
C ARG A 3 -35.88 -11.18 -21.09
N PHE A 4 -35.23 -11.25 -22.25
CA PHE A 4 -33.76 -11.40 -22.34
C PHE A 4 -33.03 -10.10 -21.99
N PHE A 5 -33.61 -8.95 -22.36
CA PHE A 5 -33.05 -7.65 -22.02
C PHE A 5 -33.07 -7.41 -20.50
N ALA A 6 -34.16 -7.77 -19.82
CA ALA A 6 -34.28 -7.61 -18.36
C ALA A 6 -33.30 -8.48 -17.56
N VAL A 7 -32.99 -9.68 -18.05
CA VAL A 7 -31.97 -10.56 -17.44
C VAL A 7 -30.56 -10.03 -17.67
N LEU A 8 -30.30 -9.43 -18.84
CA LEU A 8 -29.01 -8.80 -19.14
C LEU A 8 -28.75 -7.54 -18.30
N THR A 9 -29.77 -6.70 -18.06
CA THR A 9 -29.66 -5.56 -17.13
C THR A 9 -29.53 -5.98 -15.68
N LEU A 10 -30.16 -7.09 -15.27
CA LEU A 10 -30.01 -7.62 -13.90
C LEU A 10 -28.60 -8.21 -13.68
N LEU A 11 -28.01 -8.85 -14.69
CA LEU A 11 -26.62 -9.35 -14.65
C LEU A 11 -25.58 -8.22 -14.67
N LEU A 12 -25.85 -7.13 -15.40
CA LEU A 12 -25.02 -5.91 -15.37
C LEU A 12 -25.20 -5.09 -14.08
N GLY A 13 -26.32 -5.25 -13.36
CA GLY A 13 -26.53 -4.67 -12.03
C GLY A 13 -25.77 -5.38 -10.90
N LEU A 14 -25.25 -6.59 -11.14
CA LEU A 14 -24.46 -7.37 -10.20
C LEU A 14 -22.94 -7.16 -10.38
N SER A 15 -22.51 -6.46 -11.43
CA SER A 15 -21.10 -6.10 -11.63
C SER A 15 -20.77 -4.82 -10.88
N GLY A 16 -20.31 -4.98 -9.63
CA GLY A 16 -19.69 -3.90 -8.89
C GLY A 16 -19.58 -4.18 -7.40
N CYS A 17 -18.69 -5.09 -7.00
CA CYS A 17 -18.03 -4.87 -5.72
C CYS A 17 -17.26 -3.56 -5.87
N TYR A 18 -17.86 -2.44 -5.44
CA TYR A 18 -17.21 -1.14 -5.38
C TYR A 18 -16.05 -1.26 -4.38
N SER A 19 -14.88 -1.59 -4.90
CA SER A 19 -13.62 -1.47 -4.19
C SER A 19 -13.07 -0.10 -4.48
N LEU A 20 -12.68 0.65 -3.44
CA LEU A 20 -11.90 1.86 -3.65
C LEU A 20 -10.58 1.51 -4.34
N SER A 21 -10.07 2.46 -5.13
CA SER A 21 -8.73 2.36 -5.68
C SER A 21 -7.70 2.32 -4.55
N PRO A 22 -6.78 1.33 -4.56
CA PRO A 22 -5.67 1.29 -3.61
C PRO A 22 -4.65 2.40 -3.88
N THR A 23 -4.73 3.07 -5.03
CA THR A 23 -3.81 4.13 -5.43
C THR A 23 -4.53 5.46 -5.68
N LYS A 24 -3.82 6.55 -5.43
CA LYS A 24 -4.09 7.89 -5.95
C LYS A 24 -2.78 8.42 -6.52
N ILE A 25 -2.81 9.00 -7.72
CA ILE A 25 -1.63 9.52 -8.42
C ILE A 25 -2.04 10.88 -8.97
N ASP A 26 -1.29 11.92 -8.66
CA ASP A 26 -1.50 13.24 -9.26
C ASP A 26 -1.20 13.18 -10.77
N ASP A 27 -1.95 13.95 -11.57
CA ASP A 27 -1.87 13.92 -13.04
C ASP A 27 -0.46 14.20 -13.57
N GLU A 28 0.31 15.06 -12.87
CA GLU A 28 1.68 15.37 -13.24
C GLU A 28 2.65 14.19 -13.05
N LEU A 29 2.32 13.23 -12.17
CA LEU A 29 3.08 12.01 -11.99
C LEU A 29 2.62 10.86 -12.90
N ALA A 30 1.42 10.97 -13.47
CA ALA A 30 0.87 9.97 -14.37
C ALA A 30 1.66 9.94 -15.70
N PRO A 31 1.96 8.75 -16.25
CA PRO A 31 2.71 8.63 -17.48
C PRO A 31 1.90 9.13 -18.70
N SER A 32 2.59 9.71 -19.67
CA SER A 32 2.09 10.03 -21.00
C SER A 32 2.78 9.17 -22.06
N ALA A 33 2.30 9.26 -23.31
CA ALA A 33 2.93 8.56 -24.44
C ALA A 33 4.43 8.91 -24.60
N ASP A 34 4.81 10.15 -24.26
CA ASP A 34 6.16 10.67 -24.46
C ASP A 34 7.09 10.44 -23.25
N SER A 35 6.54 10.28 -22.04
CA SER A 35 7.35 10.15 -20.82
C SER A 35 7.84 8.72 -20.55
N GLY A 36 7.21 7.73 -21.19
CA GLY A 36 7.31 6.33 -20.78
C GLY A 36 6.66 6.08 -19.42
N THR A 37 6.67 4.81 -19.00
CA THR A 37 6.05 4.33 -17.75
C THR A 37 7.05 3.54 -16.93
N ALA A 38 7.14 3.83 -15.64
CA ALA A 38 7.74 2.98 -14.63
C ALA A 38 6.64 2.53 -13.65
N TYR A 39 6.71 1.29 -13.17
CA TYR A 39 5.74 0.78 -12.20
C TYR A 39 6.33 0.72 -10.81
N LEU A 40 5.63 1.28 -9.83
CA LEU A 40 5.92 1.08 -8.41
C LEU A 40 4.88 0.14 -7.81
N VAL A 41 5.34 -0.91 -7.16
CA VAL A 41 4.50 -2.03 -6.73
C VAL A 41 4.79 -2.38 -5.28
N GLY A 42 3.75 -2.70 -4.52
CA GLY A 42 3.89 -3.24 -3.18
C GLY A 42 2.54 -3.61 -2.60
N VAL A 43 2.52 -3.90 -1.31
CA VAL A 43 1.30 -4.21 -0.56
C VAL A 43 1.16 -3.27 0.62
N VAL A 44 -0.06 -2.78 0.86
CA VAL A 44 -0.43 -2.10 2.11
C VAL A 44 -1.50 -2.92 2.79
N GLY A 45 -1.31 -3.23 4.08
CA GLY A 45 -2.13 -4.22 4.76
C GLY A 45 -2.14 -4.10 6.27
N ILE A 46 -2.96 -4.92 6.93
CA ILE A 46 -2.99 -5.11 8.38
C ILE A 46 -2.11 -6.31 8.72
N TRP A 47 -1.25 -6.15 9.73
CA TRP A 47 -0.39 -7.21 10.21
C TRP A 47 -1.20 -8.34 10.88
N PRO A 48 -0.93 -9.63 10.58
CA PRO A 48 -1.82 -10.73 10.96
C PRO A 48 -2.12 -10.86 12.46
N LYS A 49 -1.16 -10.45 13.30
CA LYS A 49 -1.22 -10.55 14.75
C LYS A 49 -1.53 -9.21 15.43
N ALA A 50 -1.91 -8.18 14.67
CA ALA A 50 -2.26 -6.88 15.25
C ALA A 50 -3.53 -6.98 16.11
N ALA A 51 -3.41 -6.56 17.37
CA ALA A 51 -4.53 -6.44 18.29
C ALA A 51 -5.50 -5.33 17.84
N TYR A 52 -4.93 -4.22 17.33
CA TYR A 52 -5.66 -3.06 16.82
C TYR A 52 -5.14 -2.66 15.43
N ALA A 53 -6.04 -2.12 14.60
CA ALA A 53 -5.73 -1.65 13.26
C ALA A 53 -6.39 -0.30 12.99
N ALA A 54 -5.83 0.44 12.02
CA ALA A 54 -6.45 1.63 11.49
C ALA A 54 -7.60 1.26 10.53
N GLN A 55 -8.54 2.19 10.35
CA GLN A 55 -9.57 2.08 9.32
C GLN A 55 -8.99 2.36 7.94
N GLU A 56 -8.07 3.32 7.84
CA GLU A 56 -7.26 3.56 6.65
C GLU A 56 -5.78 3.66 7.04
N GLN A 57 -4.91 3.11 6.21
CA GLN A 57 -3.46 3.26 6.36
C GLN A 57 -2.84 3.45 4.99
N MET A 58 -1.93 4.43 4.92
CA MET A 58 -1.47 5.00 3.67
C MET A 58 0.04 5.26 3.69
N LEU A 59 0.70 4.89 2.60
CA LEU A 59 2.05 5.33 2.26
C LEU A 59 1.94 6.57 1.37
N LEU A 60 2.68 7.61 1.71
CA LEU A 60 2.73 8.85 0.93
C LEU A 60 4.06 8.90 0.17
N ILE A 61 3.95 9.00 -1.15
CA ILE A 61 5.06 9.01 -2.10
C ILE A 61 5.02 10.33 -2.85
N ARG A 62 6.18 10.93 -3.11
CA ARG A 62 6.28 12.13 -3.95
C ARG A 62 7.44 12.03 -4.91
N LYS A 63 7.40 12.84 -5.96
CA LYS A 63 8.60 13.06 -6.79
C LYS A 63 9.59 13.90 -5.98
N ARG A 64 10.86 13.51 -5.99
CA ARG A 64 11.87 14.15 -5.16
C ARG A 64 12.03 15.62 -5.55
N GLY A 65 11.84 16.51 -4.58
CA GLY A 65 11.92 17.96 -4.78
C GLY A 65 10.68 18.60 -5.41
N SER A 66 9.53 17.92 -5.39
CA SER A 66 8.25 18.51 -5.79
C SER A 66 7.13 18.22 -4.78
N ASP A 67 6.02 18.94 -4.92
CA ASP A 67 4.85 18.78 -4.06
C ASP A 67 3.82 17.79 -4.65
N GLU A 68 4.06 17.27 -5.85
CA GLU A 68 3.16 16.30 -6.48
C GLU A 68 3.32 14.93 -5.84
N PHE A 69 2.19 14.30 -5.54
CA PHE A 69 2.17 13.09 -4.74
C PHE A 69 1.41 11.93 -5.38
N ALA A 70 1.78 10.75 -4.92
CA ALA A 70 1.04 9.52 -5.11
C ALA A 70 0.87 8.85 -3.73
N SER A 71 -0.15 8.03 -3.58
CA SER A 71 -0.39 7.32 -2.34
C SER A 71 -0.85 5.89 -2.59
N ALA A 72 -0.34 4.96 -1.79
CA ALA A 72 -0.88 3.61 -1.66
C ALA A 72 -1.66 3.52 -0.36
N ARG A 73 -2.87 2.96 -0.37
CA ARG A 73 -3.70 2.81 0.83
C ARG A 73 -4.36 1.46 0.92
N LEU A 74 -4.57 1.02 2.15
CA LEU A 74 -5.60 0.05 2.49
C LEU A 74 -6.75 0.79 3.18
N HIS A 75 -7.96 0.66 2.65
CA HIS A 75 -9.17 1.15 3.31
C HIS A 75 -9.99 -0.04 3.83
N ASN A 76 -10.39 0.01 5.10
CA ASN A 76 -10.94 -1.11 5.85
C ASN A 76 -12.39 -0.95 6.31
N GLU A 77 -13.06 0.13 5.93
CA GLU A 77 -14.49 0.28 6.18
C GLU A 77 -15.35 -0.55 5.22
N PHE A 78 -16.47 -1.06 5.73
CA PHE A 78 -17.34 -1.99 5.01
C PHE A 78 -17.89 -1.41 3.69
N TYR A 79 -18.24 -0.12 3.69
CA TYR A 79 -18.88 0.55 2.56
C TYR A 79 -17.91 1.12 1.52
N ALA A 80 -16.60 1.11 1.80
CA ALA A 80 -15.59 1.76 0.95
C ALA A 80 -14.23 1.04 0.99
N ARG A 81 -14.21 -0.30 1.11
CA ARG A 81 -12.95 -1.05 1.24
C ARG A 81 -12.13 -1.06 -0.05
N THR A 82 -10.81 -1.12 0.08
CA THR A 82 -9.92 -1.54 -1.01
C THR A 82 -9.97 -3.06 -1.19
N ALA A 83 -9.37 -3.55 -2.28
CA ALA A 83 -9.29 -4.97 -2.58
C ALA A 83 -8.51 -5.72 -1.48
N ARG A 84 -8.73 -7.04 -1.41
CA ARG A 84 -8.11 -7.93 -0.42
C ARG A 84 -7.34 -9.02 -1.15
N ASP A 85 -6.34 -8.59 -1.92
CA ASP A 85 -5.53 -9.42 -2.78
C ASP A 85 -4.67 -10.41 -1.98
N VAL A 86 -4.29 -10.02 -0.77
CA VAL A 86 -3.60 -10.89 0.19
C VAL A 86 -4.49 -11.15 1.40
N ARG A 87 -4.66 -12.43 1.73
CA ARG A 87 -5.35 -12.89 2.94
C ARG A 87 -4.49 -13.95 3.61
N GLU A 88 -4.23 -13.74 4.90
CA GLU A 88 -3.44 -14.64 5.72
C GLU A 88 -4.28 -15.11 6.92
N THR A 89 -3.74 -16.08 7.67
CA THR A 89 -4.39 -16.55 8.90
C THR A 89 -4.57 -15.41 9.91
N GLY A 90 -5.65 -15.45 10.69
CA GLY A 90 -5.96 -14.42 11.67
C GLY A 90 -6.58 -13.18 11.03
N ARG A 91 -6.01 -11.99 11.27
CA ARG A 91 -6.53 -10.71 10.76
C ARG A 91 -5.73 -10.15 9.58
N GLY A 92 -4.79 -10.94 9.06
CA GLY A 92 -3.84 -10.51 8.04
C GLY A 92 -4.53 -10.29 6.70
N ILE A 93 -4.58 -9.03 6.27
CA ILE A 93 -5.16 -8.65 4.99
C ILE A 93 -4.33 -7.57 4.32
N GLY A 94 -4.21 -7.60 3.00
CA GLY A 94 -3.43 -6.63 2.24
C GLY A 94 -4.06 -6.35 0.89
N THR A 95 -3.87 -5.13 0.40
CA THR A 95 -4.20 -4.75 -0.97
C THR A 95 -2.90 -4.57 -1.75
N LEU A 96 -2.83 -5.20 -2.90
CA LEU A 96 -1.78 -4.98 -3.87
C LEU A 96 -2.01 -3.61 -4.51
N PHE A 97 -0.98 -2.79 -4.56
CA PHE A 97 -1.00 -1.57 -5.34
C PHE A 97 0.00 -1.65 -6.49
N VAL A 98 -0.42 -1.16 -7.65
CA VAL A 98 0.41 -0.99 -8.84
C VAL A 98 0.24 0.44 -9.29
N MET A 99 1.30 1.25 -9.18
CA MET A 99 1.30 2.65 -9.58
C MET A 99 2.09 2.82 -10.88
N PRO A 100 1.42 3.09 -12.01
CA PRO A 100 2.10 3.59 -13.20
C PRO A 100 2.52 5.06 -12.95
N LEU A 101 3.82 5.34 -13.01
CA LEU A 101 4.42 6.65 -12.79
C LEU A 101 5.31 7.05 -13.97
N LYS A 102 5.51 8.35 -14.16
CA LYS A 102 6.64 8.83 -14.98
C LYS A 102 7.96 8.31 -14.41
N PRO A 103 8.97 8.00 -15.24
CA PRO A 103 10.32 7.72 -14.76
C PRO A 103 10.90 8.91 -13.98
N GLY A 104 11.69 8.65 -12.95
CA GLY A 104 12.25 9.72 -12.13
C GLY A 104 12.72 9.30 -10.75
N ARG A 105 13.08 10.30 -9.95
CA ARG A 105 13.47 10.14 -8.55
C ARG A 105 12.24 10.36 -7.68
N TYR A 106 11.90 9.38 -6.88
CA TYR A 106 10.77 9.41 -5.96
C TYR A 106 11.24 9.16 -4.53
N GLU A 107 10.39 9.44 -3.57
CA GLU A 107 10.62 9.11 -2.17
C GLU A 107 9.32 8.78 -1.47
N ILE A 108 9.35 7.80 -0.56
CA ILE A 108 8.35 7.71 0.51
C ILE A 108 8.73 8.78 1.52
N TYR A 109 7.86 9.76 1.72
CA TYR A 109 8.15 10.92 2.55
C TYR A 109 7.37 10.96 3.86
N ASN A 110 6.22 10.27 3.89
CA ASN A 110 5.36 10.27 5.06
C ASN A 110 4.43 9.04 5.06
N VAL A 111 3.71 8.85 6.16
CA VAL A 111 2.64 7.85 6.31
C VAL A 111 1.42 8.51 6.91
N ARG A 112 0.26 7.91 6.70
CA ARG A 112 -0.97 8.33 7.39
C ARG A 112 -1.73 7.11 7.88
N PHE A 113 -2.20 7.17 9.11
CA PHE A 113 -3.11 6.20 9.71
C PHE A 113 -4.37 6.93 10.17
N ASP A 114 -5.53 6.50 9.67
CA ASP A 114 -6.83 7.02 10.04
C ASP A 114 -7.59 5.95 10.84
N ARG A 115 -7.95 6.28 12.08
CA ARG A 115 -8.70 5.40 12.98
C ARG A 115 -10.16 5.82 13.12
N GLY A 116 -10.63 6.77 12.30
CA GLY A 116 -11.98 7.35 12.34
C GLY A 116 -12.18 8.37 13.45
N ARG A 117 -11.66 8.09 14.65
CA ARG A 117 -11.67 9.03 15.79
C ARG A 117 -10.40 9.87 15.89
N SER A 118 -9.31 9.41 15.29
CA SER A 118 -8.02 10.07 15.30
C SER A 118 -7.24 9.75 14.04
N VAL A 119 -6.42 10.70 13.62
CA VAL A 119 -5.51 10.56 12.48
C VAL A 119 -4.09 10.78 13.00
N SER A 120 -3.15 9.93 12.60
CA SER A 120 -1.73 10.11 12.86
C SER A 120 -0.92 10.07 11.56
N TRP A 121 0.17 10.81 11.56
CA TRP A 121 1.16 10.91 10.49
C TRP A 121 2.52 11.28 11.08
N SER A 122 3.57 11.22 10.29
CA SER A 122 4.88 11.71 10.72
C SER A 122 4.89 13.23 10.77
N ARG A 123 5.24 13.80 11.93
CA ARG A 123 5.33 15.26 12.10
C ARG A 123 6.42 15.90 11.24
N GLU A 124 7.48 15.15 10.99
CA GLU A 124 8.59 15.52 10.12
C GLU A 124 8.64 14.54 8.95
N ASP A 125 8.84 15.05 7.74
CA ASP A 125 9.03 14.20 6.58
C ASP A 125 10.32 13.39 6.74
N PHE A 126 10.27 12.11 6.38
CA PHE A 126 11.45 11.27 6.23
C PHE A 126 11.74 11.05 4.73
N THR A 127 12.78 10.30 4.39
CA THR A 127 13.11 10.06 2.98
C THR A 127 13.59 8.64 2.75
N ILE A 128 12.76 7.83 2.10
CA ILE A 128 13.15 6.55 1.53
C ILE A 128 13.19 6.72 0.01
N GLY A 129 14.38 7.01 -0.52
CA GLY A 129 14.58 7.36 -1.92
C GLY A 129 14.46 6.16 -2.87
N MET A 130 13.90 6.41 -4.05
CA MET A 130 13.65 5.42 -5.10
C MET A 130 14.04 6.00 -6.46
N GLN A 131 14.71 5.21 -7.29
CA GLN A 131 15.02 5.56 -8.67
C GLN A 131 14.17 4.69 -9.60
N LEU A 132 13.28 5.30 -10.36
CA LEU A 132 12.40 4.62 -11.29
C LEU A 132 12.83 4.91 -12.72
N GLU A 133 12.98 3.85 -13.51
CA GLU A 133 13.38 3.92 -14.92
C GLU A 133 12.24 3.41 -15.81
N ALA A 134 12.16 3.93 -17.04
CA ALA A 134 11.13 3.55 -18.00
C ALA A 134 11.17 2.06 -18.33
N GLY A 135 9.99 1.46 -18.53
CA GLY A 135 9.84 0.06 -18.93
C GLY A 135 10.12 -0.96 -17.81
N LYS A 136 10.30 -0.51 -16.57
CA LYS A 136 10.63 -1.37 -15.43
C LYS A 136 9.54 -1.33 -14.35
N ALA A 137 9.45 -2.41 -13.55
CA ALA A 137 8.55 -2.52 -12.41
C ALA A 137 9.32 -2.81 -11.13
N TYR A 138 9.18 -1.95 -10.13
CA TYR A 138 9.93 -1.97 -8.88
C TYR A 138 9.03 -2.39 -7.73
N TYR A 139 9.41 -3.44 -7.04
CA TYR A 139 8.74 -3.93 -5.84
C TYR A 139 9.39 -3.35 -4.58
N ILE A 140 8.61 -2.63 -3.78
CA ILE A 140 9.06 -1.99 -2.54
C ILE A 140 8.68 -2.75 -1.27
N GLY A 141 8.14 -3.96 -1.40
CA GLY A 141 7.80 -4.80 -0.26
C GLY A 141 6.34 -4.74 0.18
N ASP A 142 6.12 -5.37 1.33
CA ASP A 142 4.83 -5.51 1.99
C ASP A 142 4.81 -4.70 3.29
N PHE A 143 3.93 -3.70 3.35
CA PHE A 143 3.78 -2.80 4.48
C PHE A 143 2.53 -3.16 5.27
N ARG A 144 2.73 -3.83 6.41
CA ARG A 144 1.67 -4.32 7.29
C ARG A 144 1.58 -3.53 8.58
N ALA A 145 0.51 -2.76 8.73
CA ALA A 145 0.30 -1.90 9.88
C ALA A 145 -0.33 -2.65 11.07
N GLY A 146 0.01 -2.17 12.26
CA GLY A 146 -0.75 -2.38 13.49
C GLY A 146 -0.71 -1.13 14.35
N CYS A 147 -1.64 -1.04 15.31
CA CYS A 147 -1.68 0.03 16.30
C CYS A 147 -1.46 -0.53 17.72
N VAL A 148 -0.82 0.25 18.58
CA VAL A 148 -0.38 -0.19 19.92
C VAL A 148 -1.55 -0.29 20.91
N SER A 149 -2.51 0.63 20.82
CA SER A 149 -3.60 0.76 21.79
C SER A 149 -4.90 1.11 21.08
N PRO A 150 -6.08 0.79 21.65
CA PRO A 150 -7.36 1.16 21.05
C PRO A 150 -7.61 2.67 21.10
N SER A 151 -7.01 3.39 22.04
CA SER A 151 -7.20 4.84 22.26
C SER A 151 -6.09 5.71 21.67
N ASP A 152 -4.86 5.19 21.56
CA ASP A 152 -3.72 5.96 21.07
C ASP A 152 -3.67 6.00 19.55
N SER A 153 -3.19 7.12 19.00
CA SER A 153 -2.99 7.26 17.55
C SER A 153 -1.70 6.59 17.06
N THR A 154 -0.95 5.90 17.94
CA THR A 154 0.33 5.26 17.62
C THR A 154 0.11 3.98 16.82
N CYS A 155 0.36 4.08 15.52
CA CYS A 155 0.42 2.96 14.58
C CYS A 155 1.76 2.99 13.84
N LEU A 156 2.18 1.84 13.34
CA LEU A 156 3.39 1.72 12.53
C LEU A 156 3.24 0.59 11.51
N PHE A 157 3.96 0.69 10.41
CA PHE A 157 4.12 -0.37 9.42
C PHE A 157 5.28 -1.29 9.80
N LEU A 158 5.02 -2.59 9.75
CA LEU A 158 6.04 -3.61 9.61
C LEU A 158 6.27 -3.86 8.12
N HIS A 159 7.51 -3.69 7.68
CA HIS A 159 7.94 -3.88 6.31
C HIS A 159 8.59 -5.25 6.13
N SER A 160 8.15 -6.01 5.14
CA SER A 160 8.70 -7.31 4.78
C SER A 160 8.80 -7.48 3.27
N ASP A 161 9.48 -8.55 2.86
CA ASP A 161 9.66 -8.89 1.45
C ASP A 161 8.92 -10.18 1.12
N HIS A 162 7.94 -10.07 0.23
CA HIS A 162 7.14 -11.18 -0.30
C HIS A 162 7.10 -11.14 -1.84
N LEU A 163 8.20 -10.75 -2.48
CA LEU A 163 8.30 -10.56 -3.93
C LEU A 163 7.68 -11.69 -4.75
N GLU A 164 7.96 -12.96 -4.42
CA GLU A 164 7.46 -14.11 -5.20
C GLU A 164 5.93 -14.19 -5.19
N ARG A 165 5.33 -14.07 -3.99
CA ARG A 165 3.87 -14.06 -3.81
C ARG A 165 3.25 -12.90 -4.58
N ASP A 166 3.80 -11.71 -4.41
CA ASP A 166 3.22 -10.47 -4.95
C ASP A 166 3.43 -10.38 -6.48
N ALA A 167 4.54 -10.91 -7.01
CA ALA A 167 4.76 -11.05 -8.45
C ALA A 167 3.76 -12.01 -9.11
N ALA A 168 3.31 -13.06 -8.40
CA ALA A 168 2.24 -13.92 -8.91
C ALA A 168 0.90 -13.16 -9.00
N LEU A 169 0.57 -12.33 -8.00
CA LEU A 169 -0.63 -11.50 -8.00
C LEU A 169 -0.58 -10.43 -9.12
N VAL A 170 0.56 -9.77 -9.31
CA VAL A 170 0.76 -8.79 -10.39
C VAL A 170 0.58 -9.45 -11.76
N ARG A 171 1.20 -10.61 -12.01
CA ARG A 171 1.05 -11.31 -13.30
C ARG A 171 -0.40 -11.70 -13.60
N ALA A 172 -1.18 -12.03 -12.57
CA ALA A 172 -2.58 -12.40 -12.73
C ALA A 172 -3.48 -11.18 -12.96
N GLY A 173 -3.25 -10.06 -12.26
CA GLY A 173 -4.13 -8.88 -12.31
C GLY A 173 -3.71 -7.78 -13.28
N TYR A 174 -2.42 -7.72 -13.65
CA TYR A 174 -1.81 -6.62 -14.40
C TYR A 174 -0.85 -7.16 -15.47
N PRO A 175 -1.34 -7.83 -16.52
CA PRO A 175 -0.51 -8.48 -17.53
C PRO A 175 0.40 -7.52 -18.31
N GLN A 176 0.10 -6.21 -18.31
CA GLN A 176 0.91 -5.16 -18.90
C GLN A 176 2.16 -4.79 -18.08
N VAL A 177 2.24 -5.19 -16.81
CA VAL A 177 3.36 -4.85 -15.92
C VAL A 177 4.51 -5.82 -16.19
N PRO A 178 5.74 -5.34 -16.44
CA PRO A 178 6.91 -6.20 -16.63
C PRO A 178 7.26 -6.96 -15.35
N GLY A 179 8.20 -7.91 -15.45
CA GLY A 179 8.68 -8.66 -14.28
C GLY A 179 9.15 -7.74 -13.16
N LEU A 180 8.68 -8.01 -11.93
CA LEU A 180 9.03 -7.23 -10.76
C LEU A 180 10.51 -7.41 -10.41
N GLN A 181 11.21 -6.30 -10.21
CA GLN A 181 12.54 -6.29 -9.59
C GLN A 181 12.43 -5.75 -8.17
N ARG A 182 13.14 -6.38 -7.23
CA ARG A 182 13.26 -5.86 -5.86
C ARG A 182 13.95 -4.50 -5.92
N LEU A 183 13.39 -3.51 -5.23
CA LEU A 183 14.06 -2.24 -4.97
C LEU A 183 14.59 -2.25 -3.53
N ASP A 184 15.90 -2.15 -3.39
CA ASP A 184 16.52 -2.04 -2.08
C ASP A 184 16.16 -0.70 -1.43
N MET A 185 15.82 -0.73 -0.13
CA MET A 185 15.46 0.45 0.64
C MET A 185 16.45 0.68 1.79
N PRO A 186 17.70 1.10 1.49
CA PRO A 186 18.80 1.11 2.45
C PRO A 186 18.60 2.06 3.64
N ASN A 187 17.74 3.08 3.50
CA ASN A 187 17.50 4.09 4.52
C ASN A 187 16.16 3.91 5.25
N LEU A 188 15.58 2.71 5.27
CA LEU A 188 14.29 2.45 5.93
C LEU A 188 14.29 2.89 7.41
N TYR A 189 15.44 2.83 8.08
CA TYR A 189 15.61 3.27 9.47
C TYR A 189 15.25 4.74 9.72
N THR A 190 15.36 5.62 8.71
CA THR A 190 15.02 7.05 8.84
C THR A 190 13.52 7.28 9.03
N ALA A 191 12.69 6.29 8.70
CA ALA A 191 11.25 6.34 8.91
C ALA A 191 10.83 5.86 10.31
N THR A 192 11.78 5.66 11.24
CA THR A 192 11.49 5.32 12.63
C THR A 192 10.72 6.46 13.32
N PRO A 193 9.66 6.19 14.10
CA PRO A 193 9.13 4.87 14.47
C PRO A 193 8.06 4.30 13.54
N PHE A 194 7.71 5.02 12.46
CA PHE A 194 6.55 4.76 11.62
C PHE A 194 6.67 3.56 10.68
N ILE A 195 7.87 3.24 10.21
CA ILE A 195 8.13 2.06 9.38
C ILE A 195 9.31 1.30 10.00
N ARG A 196 9.11 0.01 10.26
CA ARG A 196 10.11 -0.89 10.86
C ARG A 196 10.22 -2.17 10.05
N GLU A 197 11.43 -2.69 9.88
CA GLU A 197 11.60 -4.03 9.31
C GLU A 197 10.92 -5.08 10.20
N GLU A 198 10.12 -5.94 9.59
CA GLU A 198 9.39 -7.00 10.28
C GLU A 198 10.35 -8.00 10.95
N ASN A 199 11.55 -8.21 10.40
CA ASN A 199 12.56 -9.14 10.93
C ASN A 199 13.86 -8.43 11.36
N GLY A 200 13.82 -7.10 11.55
CA GLY A 200 14.98 -6.33 12.00
C GLY A 200 15.28 -6.49 13.49
N THR A 201 16.37 -5.86 13.96
CA THR A 201 16.93 -6.03 15.33
C THR A 201 15.94 -5.75 16.47
N SER A 202 14.99 -4.84 16.27
CA SER A 202 13.99 -4.49 17.29
C SER A 202 12.60 -5.10 17.03
N ALA A 203 12.47 -6.01 16.05
CA ALA A 203 11.19 -6.54 15.61
C ALA A 203 10.38 -7.19 16.74
N SER A 204 11.04 -7.90 17.65
CA SER A 204 10.37 -8.57 18.80
C SER A 204 9.61 -7.59 19.68
N VAL A 205 10.18 -6.41 19.94
CA VAL A 205 9.57 -5.36 20.75
C VAL A 205 8.32 -4.81 20.07
N TYR A 206 8.43 -4.39 18.81
CA TYR A 206 7.29 -3.82 18.08
C TYR A 206 6.20 -4.87 17.84
N LYS A 207 6.55 -6.11 17.49
CA LYS A 207 5.58 -7.20 17.32
C LYS A 207 4.83 -7.50 18.63
N ALA A 208 5.51 -7.49 19.77
CA ALA A 208 4.86 -7.63 21.06
C ALA A 208 3.88 -6.48 21.32
N MET A 209 4.26 -5.24 20.99
CA MET A 209 3.46 -4.02 21.23
C MET A 209 2.19 -4.08 20.40
N LEU A 210 2.33 -4.39 19.11
CA LEU A 210 1.21 -4.49 18.19
C LEU A 210 0.29 -5.68 18.49
N SER A 211 0.80 -6.73 19.14
CA SER A 211 -0.01 -7.89 19.52
C SER A 211 -0.78 -7.74 20.83
N GLY A 212 -0.63 -6.61 21.54
CA GLY A 212 -1.28 -6.36 22.83
C GLY A 212 -0.76 -7.25 23.96
N LYS A 213 0.48 -7.73 23.88
CA LYS A 213 1.12 -8.61 24.88
C LYS A 213 1.93 -7.86 25.93
N PHE A 214 1.47 -6.67 26.33
CA PHE A 214 2.06 -5.84 27.38
C PHE A 214 1.05 -5.57 28.48
#